data_AF-A0A9P7WVA9-F1
#
_entry.id   AF-A0A9P7WVA9-F1
#
_cell.length_a   1.000
_cell.length_b   1.000
_cell.length_c   1.000
_cell.angle_alpha   90.00
_cell.angle_beta   90.00
_cell.angle_gamma   90.00
#
_symmetry.space_group_name_H-M   'P 1'
#
loop_
_entity.id
_entity.type
_entity.pdbx_description
1 polymer ?
#
loop_
_entity_poly.entity_id
_entity_poly.type
_entity_poly.pdbx_seq_one_letter_code
_entity_poly.pdbx_strand_id
1 'polypeptide(L)'
;MSIKVSPTRLSVSPAPQKPASFTYSKVGNRTNPVHFGDLSVVPPTQPFKRFLWEWRMRIEVTFGLSMMEPWEKLMTTATVCLILTLLVFSVYYYLPQHVAVIWRRAKYYAVGEENVAAWVTTASGIGRSMPTQGKIEL
;
A
#
# COMPACT_ATOMS: atom_id res chain seq x y z
N MET A 1 -80.05 15.13 13.15
CA MET A 1 -78.65 14.67 12.97
C MET A 1 -78.60 13.86 11.68
N SER A 2 -78.08 14.42 10.58
CA SER A 2 -77.93 13.66 9.32
C SER A 2 -76.73 14.23 8.56
N ILE A 3 -75.62 13.49 8.61
CA ILE A 3 -74.37 13.84 7.95
C ILE A 3 -74.44 13.26 6.54
N LYS A 4 -74.44 14.13 5.52
CA LYS A 4 -74.44 13.74 4.11
C LYS A 4 -73.01 13.29 3.75
N VAL A 5 -72.76 11.99 3.74
CA VAL A 5 -71.47 11.43 3.34
C VAL A 5 -71.44 11.31 1.82
N SER A 6 -70.66 12.17 1.17
CA SER A 6 -70.36 12.06 -0.27
C SER A 6 -69.41 10.87 -0.50
N PRO A 7 -69.67 10.00 -1.49
CA PRO A 7 -68.79 8.87 -1.77
C PRO A 7 -67.47 9.36 -2.38
N THR A 8 -66.37 9.08 -1.68
CA THR A 8 -65.01 9.26 -2.15
C THR A 8 -64.80 8.47 -3.43
N ARG A 9 -64.74 9.18 -4.56
CA ARG A 9 -64.43 8.63 -5.88
C ARG A 9 -63.02 8.04 -5.84
N LEU A 10 -62.90 6.71 -5.84
CA LEU A 10 -61.62 6.02 -6.03
C LEU A 10 -61.06 6.42 -7.40
N SER A 11 -59.98 7.20 -7.36
CA SER A 11 -59.20 7.56 -8.54
C SER A 11 -58.59 6.30 -9.13
N VAL A 12 -58.85 6.09 -10.42
CA VAL A 12 -58.24 5.11 -11.32
C VAL A 12 -56.74 4.98 -11.04
N SER A 13 -56.28 3.74 -10.87
CA SER A 13 -54.87 3.36 -10.81
C SER A 13 -54.19 3.78 -12.12
N PRO A 14 -53.18 4.66 -12.10
CA PRO A 14 -52.44 4.98 -13.31
C PRO A 14 -51.65 3.74 -13.75
N ALA A 15 -51.75 3.41 -15.03
CA ALA A 15 -51.04 2.33 -15.72
C ALA A 15 -49.54 2.25 -15.34
N PRO A 16 -48.89 1.07 -15.46
CA PRO A 16 -47.48 0.90 -15.11
C PRO A 16 -46.62 1.90 -15.90
N GLN A 17 -46.12 2.91 -15.19
CA GLN A 17 -45.19 3.87 -15.75
C GLN A 17 -43.92 3.11 -16.11
N LYS A 18 -43.62 3.03 -17.41
CA LYS A 18 -42.35 2.50 -17.93
C LYS A 18 -41.22 3.18 -17.14
N PRO A 19 -40.35 2.45 -16.43
CA PRO A 19 -39.37 3.08 -15.56
C PRO A 19 -38.53 4.01 -16.42
N ALA A 20 -38.50 5.28 -16.06
CA ALA A 20 -37.68 6.28 -16.72
C ALA A 20 -36.26 5.70 -16.82
N SER A 21 -35.80 5.44 -18.04
CA SER A 21 -34.44 4.97 -18.25
C SER A 21 -33.52 6.06 -17.72
N PHE A 22 -32.85 5.77 -16.60
CA PHE A 22 -31.87 6.67 -16.03
C PHE A 22 -30.69 6.72 -16.99
N THR A 23 -30.75 7.64 -17.94
CA THR A 23 -29.65 7.91 -18.87
C THR A 23 -28.54 8.54 -18.04
N TYR A 24 -27.54 7.76 -17.65
CA TYR A 24 -26.33 8.28 -17.02
C TYR A 24 -25.67 9.22 -18.04
N SER A 25 -25.87 10.53 -17.86
CA SER A 25 -25.13 11.50 -18.64
C SER A 25 -23.66 11.30 -18.30
N LYS A 26 -22.86 11.06 -19.33
CA LYS A 26 -21.41 10.90 -19.24
C LYS A 26 -20.87 12.23 -18.72
N VAL A 27 -20.73 12.34 -17.39
CA VAL A 27 -20.33 13.58 -16.70
C VAL A 27 -19.01 14.04 -17.30
N GLY A 28 -19.07 15.17 -18.00
CA GLY A 28 -17.94 15.74 -18.70
C GLY A 28 -16.80 16.06 -17.73
N ASN A 29 -15.57 15.75 -18.15
CA ASN A 29 -14.35 16.01 -17.41
C ASN A 29 -14.23 17.52 -17.14
N ARG A 30 -14.62 17.97 -15.94
CA ARG A 30 -14.46 19.37 -15.54
C ARG A 30 -12.98 19.64 -15.29
N THR A 31 -12.49 20.68 -15.95
CA THR A 31 -11.10 21.15 -15.92
C THR A 31 -10.82 22.10 -14.75
N ASN A 32 -11.72 22.20 -13.77
CA ASN A 32 -11.50 23.03 -12.60
C ASN A 32 -10.27 22.50 -11.83
N PRO A 33 -9.31 23.38 -11.47
CA PRO A 33 -8.19 22.99 -10.66
C PRO A 33 -8.69 22.45 -9.32
N VAL A 34 -7.98 21.46 -8.79
CA VAL A 34 -8.37 20.74 -7.58
C VAL A 34 -8.36 21.73 -6.41
N HIS A 35 -9.52 22.23 -6.02
CA HIS A 35 -9.64 23.08 -4.83
C HIS A 35 -9.72 22.19 -3.59
N PHE A 36 -9.03 22.60 -2.53
CA PHE A 36 -9.12 21.96 -1.23
C PHE A 36 -10.57 22.04 -0.74
N GLY A 37 -11.26 20.90 -0.62
CA GLY A 37 -12.67 20.82 -0.23
C GLY A 37 -13.65 20.46 -1.35
N ASP A 38 -13.20 20.38 -2.61
CA ASP A 38 -14.07 19.92 -3.71
C ASP A 38 -14.28 18.39 -3.62
N LEU A 39 -15.48 17.96 -3.24
CA LEU A 39 -15.93 16.57 -3.19
C LEU A 39 -16.23 16.01 -4.59
N SER A 40 -15.43 16.36 -5.60
CA SER A 40 -15.59 15.79 -6.93
C SER A 40 -15.45 14.27 -6.86
N VAL A 41 -16.59 13.57 -6.97
CA VAL A 41 -16.70 12.11 -7.02
C VAL A 41 -16.24 11.54 -8.38
N VAL A 42 -15.71 12.39 -9.26
CA VAL A 42 -15.32 12.03 -10.62
C VAL A 42 -13.84 11.66 -10.62
N PRO A 43 -13.47 10.45 -11.07
CA PRO A 43 -12.06 10.05 -11.13
C PRO A 43 -11.30 10.88 -12.18
N PRO A 44 -10.12 11.44 -11.86
CA PRO A 44 -9.33 12.22 -12.81
C PRO A 44 -8.84 11.37 -13.98
N THR A 45 -8.55 11.93 -15.16
CA THR A 45 -8.16 11.12 -16.33
C THR A 45 -6.80 10.44 -16.19
N GLN A 46 -5.85 11.08 -15.50
CA GLN A 46 -4.46 10.61 -15.39
C GLN A 46 -4.31 9.45 -14.39
N PRO A 47 -3.58 8.36 -14.71
CA PRO A 47 -3.53 7.15 -13.88
C PRO A 47 -2.93 7.39 -12.49
N PHE A 48 -1.87 8.20 -12.39
CA PHE A 48 -1.29 8.57 -11.09
C PHE A 48 -2.25 9.39 -10.23
N LYS A 49 -2.96 10.35 -10.84
CA LYS A 49 -3.97 11.15 -10.13
C LYS A 49 -5.16 10.29 -9.70
N ARG A 50 -5.53 9.27 -10.47
CA ARG A 50 -6.58 8.30 -10.10
C ARG A 50 -6.17 7.53 -8.85
N PHE A 51 -4.93 7.04 -8.81
CA PHE A 51 -4.43 6.30 -7.66
C PHE A 51 -4.44 7.13 -6.38
N LEU A 52 -3.98 8.39 -6.44
CA LEU A 52 -4.05 9.31 -5.29
C LEU A 52 -5.50 9.65 -4.90
N TRP A 53 -6.40 9.80 -5.88
CA TRP A 53 -7.82 10.03 -5.62
C TRP A 53 -8.45 8.83 -4.91
N GLU A 54 -8.20 7.61 -5.37
CA GLU A 54 -8.70 6.39 -4.72
C GLU A 54 -8.14 6.23 -3.31
N TRP A 55 -6.85 6.48 -3.11
CA TRP A 55 -6.23 6.45 -1.79
C TRP A 55 -6.86 7.46 -0.84
N ARG A 56 -7.06 8.70 -1.29
CA ARG A 56 -7.73 9.74 -0.51
C ARG A 56 -9.16 9.33 -0.14
N MET A 57 -9.94 8.82 -1.10
CA MET A 57 -11.33 8.41 -0.88
C MET A 57 -11.42 7.23 0.10
N ARG A 58 -10.48 6.28 0.03
CA ARG A 58 -10.42 5.14 0.97
C ARG A 58 -10.10 5.61 2.38
N ILE A 59 -9.15 6.54 2.52
CA ILE A 59 -8.83 7.16 3.82
C ILE A 59 -10.06 7.88 4.38
N GLU A 60 -10.79 8.65 3.56
CA GLU A 60 -12.02 9.32 3.99
C GLU A 60 -13.11 8.36 4.50
N VAL A 61 -13.23 7.17 3.89
CA VAL A 61 -14.31 6.21 4.19
C VAL A 61 -13.98 5.25 5.35
N THR A 62 -12.75 4.73 5.45
CA THR A 62 -12.48 3.59 6.36
C THR A 62 -12.29 3.98 7.83
N PHE A 63 -11.88 5.21 8.12
CA PHE A 63 -11.48 5.63 9.47
C PHE A 63 -12.49 6.55 10.16
N GLY A 64 -13.66 6.79 9.57
CA GLY A 64 -14.63 7.75 10.11
C GLY A 64 -14.16 9.20 10.05
N LEU A 65 -13.12 9.49 9.25
CA LEU A 65 -12.55 10.82 9.02
C LEU A 65 -13.55 11.80 8.40
N SER A 66 -14.69 11.32 7.89
CA SER A 66 -15.80 12.15 7.45
C SER A 66 -16.56 12.80 8.61
N MET A 67 -16.44 12.27 9.84
CA MET A 67 -17.16 12.75 11.03
C MET A 67 -16.27 13.56 11.98
N MET A 68 -14.95 13.57 11.72
CA MET A 68 -13.95 14.21 12.56
C MET A 68 -13.67 15.63 12.08
N GLU A 69 -13.34 16.55 12.98
CA GLU A 69 -13.06 17.94 12.60
C GLU A 69 -11.86 18.02 11.63
N PRO A 70 -11.86 18.97 10.67
CA PRO A 70 -10.82 19.04 9.64
C PRO A 70 -9.40 19.15 10.18
N TRP A 71 -9.22 19.78 11.35
CA TRP A 71 -7.92 19.93 12.00
C TRP A 71 -7.46 18.62 12.66
N GLU A 72 -8.36 17.87 13.28
CA GLU A 72 -8.04 16.62 13.98
C GLU A 72 -7.64 15.55 12.94
N LYS A 73 -8.35 15.54 11.80
CA LYS A 73 -8.01 14.73 10.63
C LYS A 73 -6.57 14.95 10.17
N LEU A 74 -6.08 16.20 10.21
CA LEU A 74 -4.71 16.53 9.83
C LEU A 74 -3.70 15.92 10.80
N MET A 75 -3.93 16.04 12.11
CA MET A 75 -3.01 15.50 13.12
C MET A 75 -2.94 13.97 13.07
N THR A 76 -4.09 13.30 13.00
CA THR A 76 -4.13 11.82 12.93
C THR A 76 -3.48 11.28 11.66
N THR A 77 -3.76 11.92 10.51
CA THR A 77 -3.15 11.52 9.23
C THR A 77 -1.64 11.74 9.25
N ALA A 78 -1.16 12.84 9.86
CA ALA A 78 0.26 13.10 10.02
C ALA A 78 0.94 12.05 10.90
N THR A 79 0.33 11.66 12.03
CA THR A 79 0.87 10.62 12.92
C THR A 79 0.97 9.26 12.21
N VAL A 80 -0.07 8.83 11.49
CA VAL A 80 -0.05 7.57 10.75
C VAL A 80 1.00 7.62 9.63
N CYS A 81 1.10 8.75 8.92
CA CYS A 81 2.11 8.95 7.88
C CYS A 81 3.53 8.91 8.48
N LEU A 82 3.74 9.47 9.67
CA LEU A 82 5.01 9.40 10.37
C LEU A 82 5.37 7.96 10.72
N ILE A 83 4.44 7.19 11.30
CA ILE A 83 4.68 5.77 11.62
C ILE A 83 5.00 4.97 10.36
N LEU A 84 4.25 5.19 9.27
CA LEU A 84 4.47 4.51 7.99
C LEU A 84 5.82 4.87 7.36
N THR A 85 6.22 6.14 7.37
CA THR A 85 7.52 6.55 6.81
C THR A 85 8.68 5.98 7.62
N LEU A 86 8.58 5.97 8.96
CA LEU A 86 9.55 5.30 9.82
C LEU A 86 9.60 3.79 9.54
N LEU A 87 8.46 3.15 9.32
CA LEU A 87 8.38 1.73 8.99
C LEU A 87 9.00 1.43 7.61
N VAL A 88 8.69 2.24 6.59
CA VAL A 88 9.28 2.11 5.25
C VAL A 88 10.79 2.34 5.31
N PHE A 89 11.24 3.33 6.08
CA PHE A 89 12.67 3.59 6.29
C PHE A 89 13.37 2.42 6.98
N SER A 90 12.75 1.89 8.05
CA SER A 90 13.23 0.71 8.76
C SER A 90 13.33 -0.50 7.83
N VAL A 91 12.29 -0.79 7.05
CA VAL A 91 12.31 -1.87 6.05
C VAL A 91 13.40 -1.63 5.01
N TYR A 92 13.49 -0.43 4.44
CA TYR A 92 14.48 -0.16 3.39
C TYR A 92 15.93 -0.35 3.88
N TYR A 93 16.24 0.10 5.10
CA TYR A 93 17.59 0.02 5.64
C TYR A 93 17.91 -1.35 6.25
N TYR A 94 16.95 -1.97 6.94
CA TYR A 94 17.15 -3.21 7.70
C TYR A 94 16.99 -4.47 6.83
N LEU A 95 16.01 -4.49 5.92
CA LEU A 95 15.70 -5.67 5.13
C LEU A 95 16.86 -6.18 4.25
N PRO A 96 17.67 -5.36 3.54
CA PRO A 96 18.75 -5.90 2.70
C PRO A 96 19.80 -6.65 3.52
N GLN A 97 20.12 -6.17 4.73
CA GLN A 97 21.04 -6.85 5.64
C GLN A 97 20.48 -8.21 6.08
N HIS A 98 19.19 -8.27 6.41
CA HIS A 98 18.53 -9.51 6.83
C HIS A 98 18.39 -10.52 5.70
N VAL A 99 18.05 -10.05 4.50
CA VAL A 99 17.96 -10.89 3.31
C VAL A 99 19.31 -11.52 2.97
N ALA A 100 20.43 -10.79 3.09
CA ALA A 100 21.76 -11.35 2.82
C ALA A 100 22.13 -12.53 3.76
N VAL A 101 21.77 -12.45 5.04
CA VAL A 101 22.00 -13.52 6.02
C VAL A 101 21.14 -14.74 5.70
N ILE A 102 19.86 -14.54 5.41
CA ILE A 102 18.93 -15.62 5.06
C ILE A 102 19.35 -16.26 3.74
N TRP A 103 19.77 -15.45 2.76
CA TRP A 103 20.25 -15.93 1.47
C TRP A 103 21.47 -16.84 1.58
N ARG A 104 22.45 -16.47 2.42
CA ARG A 104 23.64 -17.32 2.67
C ARG A 104 23.26 -18.68 3.26
N ARG A 105 22.33 -18.70 4.21
CA ARG A 105 21.80 -19.94 4.81
C ARG A 105 20.96 -20.73 3.81
N ALA A 106 20.10 -20.08 3.05
CA ALA A 106 19.28 -20.70 2.02
C ALA A 106 20.16 -21.34 0.93
N LYS A 107 21.25 -20.68 0.50
CA LYS A 107 22.22 -21.25 -0.43
C LYS A 107 22.87 -22.53 0.12
N TYR A 108 23.22 -22.54 1.41
CA TYR A 108 23.79 -23.72 2.08
C TYR A 108 22.83 -24.93 1.99
N TYR A 109 21.55 -24.71 2.25
CA TYR A 109 20.55 -25.78 2.15
C TYR A 109 20.15 -26.14 0.72
N ALA A 110 20.17 -25.17 -0.21
CA ALA A 110 19.70 -25.38 -1.58
C ALA A 110 20.75 -26.02 -2.51
N VAL A 111 22.03 -25.66 -2.35
CA VAL A 111 23.11 -26.13 -3.25
C VAL A 111 23.97 -27.21 -2.57
N GLY A 112 23.88 -27.37 -1.25
CA GLY A 112 24.67 -28.35 -0.51
C GLY A 112 26.18 -28.07 -0.50
N GLU A 113 26.63 -26.93 -1.07
CA GLU A 113 28.05 -26.58 -1.08
C GLU A 113 28.50 -26.08 0.30
N GLU A 114 29.14 -26.99 1.02
CA GLU A 114 30.11 -26.74 2.08
C GLU A 114 31.35 -26.02 1.52
N ASN A 115 31.21 -24.80 1.02
CA ASN A 115 32.36 -24.00 0.62
C ASN A 115 33.16 -23.44 1.82
N VAL A 116 33.32 -24.26 2.88
CA VAL A 116 34.37 -24.15 3.90
C VAL A 116 35.78 -24.15 3.26
N ALA A 117 35.91 -24.48 1.97
CA ALA A 117 37.17 -24.41 1.25
C ALA A 117 37.63 -22.99 0.89
N ALA A 118 36.77 -22.00 0.60
CA ALA A 118 37.27 -20.74 0.03
C ALA A 118 38.11 -19.87 1.00
N TRP A 119 37.84 -19.94 2.31
CA TRP A 119 38.64 -19.26 3.34
C TRP A 119 39.74 -20.14 3.93
N VAL A 120 39.57 -21.47 3.89
CA VAL A 120 40.58 -22.43 4.38
C VAL A 120 41.68 -22.65 3.35
N THR A 121 41.38 -22.72 2.05
CA THR A 121 42.39 -22.90 1.00
C THR A 121 43.28 -21.66 0.81
N THR A 122 42.81 -20.47 1.19
CA THR A 122 43.66 -19.26 1.25
C THR A 122 44.54 -19.26 2.51
N ALA A 123 44.05 -19.78 3.65
CA ALA A 123 44.83 -19.93 4.87
C ALA A 123 45.88 -21.07 4.80
N SER A 124 45.67 -22.09 3.96
CA SER A 124 46.63 -23.16 3.69
C SER A 124 47.75 -22.79 2.71
N GLY A 125 47.80 -21.54 2.22
CA GLY A 125 48.83 -21.05 1.30
C GLY A 125 50.06 -20.41 1.96
N ILE A 126 50.05 -20.15 3.28
CA ILE A 126 51.14 -19.45 3.99
C ILE A 126 51.81 -20.40 4.99
N GLY A 127 52.31 -21.51 4.49
CA GLY A 127 52.92 -22.56 5.32
C GLY A 127 54.05 -23.27 4.61
N ARG A 128 55.03 -22.53 4.05
CA ARG A 128 56.23 -23.17 3.51
C ARG A 128 57.46 -22.26 3.54
N SER A 129 58.18 -22.28 4.67
CA SER A 129 59.65 -22.31 4.69
C SER A 129 60.13 -22.58 6.12
N MET A 130 60.21 -23.86 6.51
CA MET A 130 61.11 -24.28 7.59
C MET A 130 62.47 -24.60 6.94
N PRO A 131 63.55 -23.85 7.22
CA PRO A 131 64.88 -24.27 6.84
C PRO A 131 65.39 -25.32 7.84
N THR A 132 65.35 -26.58 7.44
CA THR A 132 66.16 -27.64 8.03
C THR A 132 67.51 -27.66 7.32
N GLN A 133 68.59 -27.22 7.98
CA GLN A 133 69.95 -27.79 7.82
C GLN A 133 70.98 -27.01 8.66
N GLY A 134 71.46 -27.65 9.71
CA GLY A 134 72.61 -27.26 10.52
C GLY A 134 73.18 -28.52 11.14
N LYS A 135 73.68 -29.39 10.27
CA LYS A 135 74.29 -30.69 10.53
C LYS A 135 75.41 -30.56 11.57
N ILE A 136 75.29 -31.37 12.61
CA ILE A 136 76.30 -31.61 13.64
C ILE A 136 77.43 -32.41 12.96
N GLU A 137 78.64 -31.86 12.92
CA GLU A 137 79.87 -32.62 12.64
C GLU A 137 80.73 -32.52 13.92
N LEU A 138 81.32 -33.67 14.26
CA LEU A 138 81.95 -34.06 15.53
C LEU A 138 83.12 -33.16 15.96
#